data_AF-A0A9D5B5C2-F1
#
_entry.id   AF-A0A9D5B5C2-F1
#
_cell.length_a   1.000
_cell.length_b   1.000
_cell.length_c   1.000
_cell.angle_alpha   90.00
_cell.angle_beta   90.00
_cell.angle_gamma   90.00
#
_symmetry.space_group_name_H-M   'P 1'
#
loop_
_entity.id
_entity.type
_entity.pdbx_description
1 polymer ?
#
loop_
_entity_poly.entity_id
_entity_poly.type
_entity_poly.pdbx_seq_one_letter_code
_entity_poly.pdbx_strand_id
1 'polypeptide(L)'
;MVSLTTSDIKQSHLLYFKPFKPLSHYSSILDKIEGLILATDYDAALDLSENLRSLALQGLHYFQTYDWLMLMSVITLGYLGWMIYLVLHVLQSYTSLPGSIFGMERAAERNSQGKIYLCGCIVTGVICLLFMLEHSPPLYHAYMIMTSFLWVQIISEHQFIKALWKHLFERRNNRIIKLLATTAVAVFISEFLVNSFTDRKLYTGCFLFAGVSASFYLFKSIPWRSGIPIYVCISCWFLSIFTLMPAEIPDNNLLVVSSGAVIIIIGIAARWLALHAGGSRFWLSICNFELKNPKYSALFYFQALLVALSSLMVYLSTTHRAEKQELLVFHQLVNWSIAGFSMVLPLFSENSILSRLTSIFLGFAPPFLLLSIGYEAVFYAALALVLMAWILFENTLFNLNIKNSSSNSIKNVTNHLILGYDNRSLQLSDVRIPLAFMVLFNIAFFGTGNFASIASFEISSVYRFITVFSPFLMAALLIFKLFIPFILVICAFSAITKLNQVPRMGCYFLVILFSDVMTIHFFFLVRNTGSWMEIGNSISHFGIVSAQVVFVLLLFALTNTYTKNIQCNSAAKTTRKAN
;
A
#
# COMPACT_ATOMS: atom_id res chain seq x y z
N MET A 1 0.65 -23.89 -47.26
CA MET A 1 0.39 -22.94 -46.17
C MET A 1 1.49 -23.16 -45.14
N VAL A 2 2.58 -22.40 -45.23
CA VAL A 2 3.73 -22.58 -44.33
C VAL A 2 3.28 -22.07 -42.96
N SER A 3 2.95 -22.98 -42.05
CA SER A 3 2.81 -22.63 -40.64
C SER A 3 4.19 -22.16 -40.20
N LEU A 4 4.38 -20.83 -40.12
CA LEU A 4 5.57 -20.24 -39.53
C LEU A 4 5.73 -20.87 -38.15
N THR A 5 6.75 -21.71 -38.02
CA THR A 5 7.05 -22.33 -36.73
C THR A 5 7.52 -21.22 -35.80
N THR A 6 7.28 -21.33 -34.51
CA THR A 6 7.76 -20.35 -33.53
C THR A 6 9.27 -20.13 -33.61
N SER A 7 10.02 -21.12 -34.09
CA SER A 7 11.43 -21.01 -34.46
C SER A 7 11.69 -20.04 -35.62
N ASP A 8 10.91 -20.10 -36.70
CA ASP A 8 11.14 -19.27 -37.90
C ASP A 8 10.93 -17.78 -37.58
N ILE A 9 9.91 -17.48 -36.76
CA ILE A 9 9.62 -16.12 -36.28
C ILE A 9 10.77 -15.59 -35.41
N LYS A 10 11.35 -16.44 -34.55
CA LYS A 10 12.49 -16.05 -33.70
C LYS A 10 13.76 -15.90 -34.53
N GLN A 11 13.99 -16.77 -35.51
CA GLN A 11 15.15 -16.73 -36.37
C GLN A 11 15.18 -15.50 -37.28
N SER A 12 14.03 -15.00 -37.74
CA SER A 12 13.96 -13.80 -38.57
C SER A 12 14.18 -12.50 -37.79
N HIS A 13 13.93 -12.51 -36.48
CA HIS A 13 14.01 -11.30 -35.64
C HIS A 13 15.35 -11.20 -34.87
N LEU A 14 15.98 -12.31 -34.47
CA LEU A 14 17.18 -12.29 -33.62
C LEU A 14 18.48 -12.22 -34.43
N LEU A 15 19.39 -11.31 -34.06
CA LEU A 15 20.74 -11.24 -34.63
C LEU A 15 21.60 -12.47 -34.31
N TYR A 16 21.38 -13.09 -33.14
CA TYR A 16 22.06 -14.31 -32.69
C TYR A 16 21.04 -15.37 -32.25
N PHE A 17 20.49 -16.10 -33.22
CA PHE A 17 19.55 -17.19 -32.97
C PHE A 17 20.25 -18.48 -32.51
N LYS A 18 19.78 -19.08 -31.41
CA LYS A 18 20.20 -20.40 -30.94
C LYS A 18 19.06 -21.41 -31.10
N PRO A 19 19.18 -22.40 -32.01
CA PRO A 19 18.14 -23.40 -32.21
C PRO A 19 18.04 -24.39 -31.05
N PHE A 20 16.86 -24.98 -30.88
CA PHE A 20 16.66 -26.09 -29.95
C PHE A 20 17.28 -27.37 -30.53
N LYS A 21 18.53 -27.67 -30.13
CA LYS A 21 19.34 -28.77 -30.67
C LYS A 21 18.60 -30.13 -30.80
N PRO A 22 17.77 -30.58 -29.84
CA PRO A 22 17.10 -31.88 -29.95
C PRO A 22 16.13 -32.00 -31.13
N LEU A 23 15.61 -30.89 -31.66
CA LEU A 23 14.71 -30.87 -32.81
C LEU A 23 15.40 -30.43 -34.11
N SER A 24 16.74 -30.29 -34.14
CA SER A 24 17.44 -29.85 -35.35
C SER A 24 17.28 -30.80 -36.54
N HIS A 25 16.98 -32.08 -36.26
CA HIS A 25 16.79 -33.14 -37.27
C HIS A 25 15.38 -33.75 -37.20
N TYR A 26 14.35 -32.95 -36.89
CA TYR A 26 12.98 -33.44 -36.75
C TYR A 26 12.44 -34.11 -38.04
N SER A 27 12.87 -33.65 -39.22
CA SER A 27 12.51 -34.26 -40.51
C SER A 27 12.92 -35.74 -40.57
N SER A 28 14.15 -36.07 -40.16
CA SER A 28 14.62 -37.45 -40.13
C SER A 28 13.87 -38.34 -39.12
N ILE A 29 13.28 -37.75 -38.09
CA ILE A 29 12.43 -38.46 -37.11
C ILE A 29 11.06 -38.74 -37.73
N LEU A 30 10.49 -37.76 -38.46
CA LEU A 30 9.23 -37.94 -39.20
C LEU A 30 9.37 -39.01 -40.29
N ASP A 31 10.46 -38.98 -41.07
CA ASP A 31 10.72 -39.98 -42.11
C ASP A 31 10.82 -41.41 -41.52
N LYS A 32 11.40 -41.54 -40.32
CA LYS A 32 11.46 -42.83 -39.59
C LYS A 32 10.09 -43.29 -39.12
N ILE A 33 9.25 -42.38 -38.61
CA ILE A 33 7.88 -42.70 -38.18
C ILE A 33 7.06 -43.16 -39.39
N GLU A 34 7.15 -42.46 -40.52
CA GLU A 34 6.45 -42.82 -41.75
C GLU A 34 6.93 -44.19 -42.28
N GLY A 35 8.25 -44.45 -42.22
CA GLY A 35 8.82 -45.77 -42.55
C GLY A 35 8.30 -46.90 -41.66
N LEU A 36 8.15 -46.68 -40.36
CA LEU A 36 7.61 -47.68 -39.42
C LEU A 36 6.11 -47.94 -39.63
N ILE A 37 5.34 -46.90 -39.96
CA ILE A 37 3.93 -47.03 -40.34
C ILE A 37 3.78 -47.88 -41.61
N LEU A 38 4.61 -47.61 -42.63
CA LEU A 38 4.63 -48.39 -43.87
C LEU A 38 5.07 -49.85 -43.63
N ALA A 39 5.96 -50.08 -42.67
CA ALA A 39 6.40 -51.40 -42.24
C ALA A 39 5.41 -52.13 -41.32
N THR A 40 4.25 -51.53 -41.01
CA THR A 40 3.21 -52.05 -40.09
C THR A 40 3.65 -52.28 -38.64
N ASP A 41 4.79 -51.69 -38.23
CA ASP A 41 5.27 -51.71 -36.85
C ASP A 41 4.72 -50.51 -36.08
N TYR A 42 3.45 -50.63 -35.69
CA TYR A 42 2.71 -49.52 -35.08
C TYR A 42 3.18 -49.20 -33.66
N ASP A 43 3.65 -50.18 -32.89
CA ASP A 43 4.11 -49.97 -31.51
C ASP A 43 5.38 -49.10 -31.50
N ALA A 44 6.37 -49.42 -32.35
CA ALA A 44 7.58 -48.61 -32.48
C ALA A 44 7.30 -47.21 -33.05
N ALA A 45 6.34 -47.09 -33.98
CA ALA A 45 5.91 -45.80 -34.50
C ALA A 45 5.23 -44.93 -33.43
N LEU A 46 4.45 -45.54 -32.53
CA LEU A 46 3.78 -44.87 -31.43
C LEU A 46 4.80 -44.35 -30.41
N ASP A 47 5.76 -45.18 -29.99
CA ASP A 47 6.84 -44.78 -29.08
C ASP A 47 7.66 -43.61 -29.61
N LEU A 48 8.03 -43.65 -30.90
CA LEU A 48 8.76 -42.53 -31.53
C LEU A 48 7.90 -41.26 -31.65
N SER A 49 6.60 -41.41 -31.91
CA SER A 49 5.66 -40.29 -31.97
C SER A 49 5.47 -39.63 -30.60
N GLU A 50 5.39 -40.42 -29.51
CA GLU A 50 5.32 -39.90 -28.16
C GLU A 50 6.59 -39.16 -27.75
N ASN A 51 7.76 -39.71 -28.11
CA ASN A 51 9.05 -39.04 -27.92
C ASN A 51 9.10 -37.72 -28.69
N LEU A 52 8.68 -37.69 -29.96
CA LEU A 52 8.63 -36.47 -30.76
C LEU A 52 7.67 -35.43 -30.16
N ARG A 53 6.50 -35.86 -29.67
CA ARG A 53 5.56 -34.99 -28.94
C ARG A 53 6.21 -34.36 -27.72
N SER A 54 6.94 -35.16 -26.93
CA SER A 54 7.62 -34.66 -25.73
C SER A 54 8.71 -33.63 -26.07
N LEU A 55 9.50 -33.88 -27.12
CA LEU A 55 10.53 -32.98 -27.60
C LEU A 55 9.93 -31.69 -28.18
N ALA A 56 8.82 -31.79 -28.92
CA ALA A 56 8.10 -30.65 -29.47
C ALA A 56 7.57 -29.73 -28.36
N LEU A 57 7.02 -30.28 -27.28
CA LEU A 57 6.59 -29.51 -26.12
C LEU A 57 7.76 -28.81 -25.41
N GLN A 58 8.90 -29.48 -25.26
CA GLN A 58 10.12 -28.87 -24.72
C GLN A 58 10.66 -27.75 -25.62
N GLY A 59 10.65 -27.96 -26.94
CA GLY A 59 11.06 -26.95 -27.92
C GLY A 59 10.14 -25.73 -27.91
N LEU A 60 8.83 -25.94 -27.80
CA LEU A 60 7.85 -24.86 -27.65
C LEU A 60 8.14 -24.04 -26.38
N HIS A 61 8.35 -24.71 -25.25
CA HIS A 61 8.70 -24.04 -24.00
C HIS A 61 10.02 -23.25 -24.10
N TYR A 62 11.04 -23.81 -24.76
CA TYR A 62 12.32 -23.13 -25.01
C TYR A 62 12.13 -21.82 -25.80
N PHE A 63 11.36 -21.83 -26.89
CA PHE A 63 11.15 -20.62 -27.68
C PHE A 63 10.24 -19.60 -27.00
N GLN A 64 9.28 -20.04 -26.17
CA GLN A 64 8.45 -19.14 -25.36
C GLN A 64 9.24 -18.46 -24.24
N THR A 65 10.25 -19.14 -23.68
CA THR A 65 11.10 -18.62 -22.60
C THR A 65 12.44 -18.06 -23.09
N TYR A 66 12.63 -17.91 -24.41
CA TYR A 66 13.89 -17.51 -25.01
C TYR A 66 14.42 -16.17 -24.48
N ASP A 67 13.54 -15.17 -24.37
CA ASP A 67 13.88 -13.83 -23.89
C ASP A 67 13.71 -13.68 -22.36
N TRP A 68 13.29 -14.74 -21.67
CA TRP A 68 12.86 -14.69 -20.28
C TRP A 68 13.98 -14.22 -19.34
N LEU A 69 15.18 -14.77 -19.48
CA LEU A 69 16.33 -14.40 -18.63
C LEU A 69 16.73 -12.93 -18.84
N MET A 70 16.77 -12.47 -20.09
CA MET A 70 17.05 -11.08 -20.42
C MET A 70 16.00 -10.17 -19.78
N LEU A 71 14.72 -10.41 -20.03
CA LEU A 71 13.64 -9.56 -19.52
C LEU A 71 13.59 -9.56 -17.99
N MET A 72 13.78 -10.73 -17.36
CA MET A 72 13.89 -10.88 -15.91
C MET A 72 15.04 -10.05 -15.35
N SER A 73 16.23 -10.09 -15.97
CA SER A 73 17.39 -9.30 -15.53
C SER A 73 17.16 -7.79 -15.67
N VAL A 74 16.50 -7.35 -16.74
CA VAL A 74 16.22 -5.94 -16.99
C VAL A 74 15.20 -5.41 -16.00
N ILE A 75 14.10 -6.12 -15.81
CA ILE A 75 13.04 -5.72 -14.87
C ILE A 75 13.58 -5.67 -13.44
N THR A 76 14.37 -6.67 -13.04
CA THR A 76 14.99 -6.70 -11.69
C THR A 76 15.99 -5.57 -11.50
N LEU A 77 16.83 -5.27 -12.48
CA LEU A 77 17.71 -4.09 -12.47
C LEU A 77 16.92 -2.78 -12.44
N GLY A 78 15.77 -2.72 -13.12
CA GLY A 78 14.87 -1.57 -13.11
C GLY A 78 14.30 -1.31 -11.72
N TYR A 79 13.74 -2.33 -11.07
CA TYR A 79 13.23 -2.22 -9.70
C TYR A 79 14.34 -1.92 -8.68
N LEU A 80 15.50 -2.60 -8.77
CA LEU A 80 16.65 -2.31 -7.90
C LEU A 80 17.13 -0.86 -8.08
N GLY A 81 17.24 -0.40 -9.32
CA GLY A 81 17.59 0.99 -9.63
C GLY A 81 16.59 1.97 -9.04
N TRP A 82 15.29 1.72 -9.23
CA TRP A 82 14.23 2.56 -8.67
C TRP A 82 14.29 2.64 -7.13
N MET A 83 14.46 1.51 -6.45
CA MET A 83 14.59 1.48 -4.98
C MET A 83 15.83 2.24 -4.49
N ILE A 84 16.99 2.06 -5.14
CA ILE A 84 18.22 2.80 -4.80
C ILE A 84 18.00 4.29 -5.02
N TYR A 85 17.40 4.67 -6.15
CA TYR A 85 17.08 6.06 -6.46
C TYR A 85 16.15 6.69 -5.41
N LEU A 86 15.09 5.99 -4.99
CA LEU A 86 14.20 6.45 -3.92
C LEU A 86 14.95 6.64 -2.59
N VAL A 87 15.82 5.71 -2.21
CA VAL A 87 16.63 5.83 -0.99
C VAL A 87 17.53 7.06 -1.07
N LEU A 88 18.23 7.27 -2.19
CA LEU A 88 19.06 8.45 -2.41
C LEU A 88 18.24 9.73 -2.35
N HIS A 89 17.10 9.78 -3.03
CA HIS A 89 16.21 10.94 -3.03
C HIS A 89 15.69 11.28 -1.62
N VAL A 90 15.33 10.27 -0.82
CA VAL A 90 14.88 10.46 0.57
C VAL A 90 16.02 10.98 1.46
N LEU A 91 17.21 10.40 1.32
CA LEU A 91 18.40 10.84 2.05
C LEU A 91 18.76 12.28 1.68
N GLN A 92 18.70 12.66 0.41
CA GLN A 92 19.03 14.00 -0.06
C GLN A 92 17.98 15.05 0.31
N SER A 93 16.70 14.74 0.19
CA SER A 93 15.63 15.75 0.27
C SER A 93 15.02 15.88 1.67
N TYR A 94 15.06 14.81 2.48
CA TYR A 94 14.31 14.75 3.75
C TYR A 94 15.16 14.46 4.99
N THR A 95 16.47 14.22 4.84
CA THR A 95 17.38 14.05 5.98
C THR A 95 18.34 15.23 6.14
N SER A 96 18.95 15.38 7.31
CA SER A 96 19.93 16.45 7.58
C SER A 96 21.32 16.18 6.98
N LEU A 97 21.49 15.10 6.21
CA LEU A 97 22.78 14.68 5.66
C LEU A 97 23.40 15.69 4.68
N PRO A 98 22.66 16.30 3.73
CA PRO A 98 23.24 17.22 2.75
C PRO A 98 23.88 18.44 3.40
N GLY A 99 23.25 19.03 4.42
CA GLY A 99 23.78 20.19 5.13
C GLY A 99 25.04 19.90 5.96
N SER A 100 25.28 18.63 6.32
CA SER A 100 26.50 18.21 7.01
C SER A 100 27.64 17.77 6.10
N ILE A 101 27.33 17.45 4.83
CA ILE A 101 28.25 16.84 3.87
C ILE A 101 28.71 17.88 2.83
N PHE A 102 27.85 18.82 2.44
CA PHE A 102 28.14 19.80 1.40
C PHE A 102 28.23 21.22 1.94
N GLY A 103 29.47 21.66 2.19
CA GLY A 103 29.85 23.07 2.15
C GLY A 103 30.44 23.38 0.77
N MET A 104 29.85 24.35 0.06
CA MET A 104 30.49 25.11 -1.04
C MET A 104 30.92 24.39 -2.36
N GLU A 105 30.65 23.10 -2.61
CA GLU A 105 31.13 22.39 -3.82
C GLU A 105 30.13 22.26 -5.00
N ARG A 106 28.94 22.88 -4.96
CA ARG A 106 27.89 22.70 -5.98
C ARG A 106 28.21 23.22 -7.40
N ALA A 107 29.22 24.07 -7.56
CA ALA A 107 29.52 24.72 -8.84
C ALA A 107 30.37 23.84 -9.78
N ALA A 108 31.26 22.99 -9.26
CA ALA A 108 32.07 22.06 -10.05
C ALA A 108 31.28 20.81 -10.49
N GLU A 109 30.21 20.46 -9.76
CA GLU A 109 29.39 19.28 -9.96
C GLU A 109 28.58 19.29 -11.27
N ARG A 110 28.07 20.47 -11.67
CA ARG A 110 27.15 20.59 -12.81
C ARG A 110 27.80 20.20 -14.15
N ASN A 111 29.11 20.37 -14.27
CA ASN A 111 29.84 20.06 -15.51
C ASN A 111 30.19 18.55 -15.64
N SER A 112 30.37 17.85 -14.51
CA SER A 112 30.58 16.40 -14.50
C SER A 112 29.29 15.62 -14.71
N GLN A 113 28.16 16.12 -14.17
CA GLN A 113 26.85 15.51 -14.36
C GLN A 113 26.44 15.49 -15.85
N GLY A 114 26.66 16.60 -16.58
CA GLY A 114 26.35 16.68 -18.01
C GLY A 114 27.05 15.62 -18.87
N LYS A 115 28.30 15.28 -18.55
CA LYS A 115 29.05 14.22 -19.26
C LYS A 115 28.48 12.82 -19.00
N ILE A 116 28.06 12.54 -17.76
CA ILE A 116 27.45 11.25 -17.38
C ILE A 116 26.10 11.08 -18.09
N TYR A 117 25.27 12.12 -18.13
CA TYR A 117 24.00 12.08 -18.85
C TYR A 117 24.20 11.88 -20.36
N LEU A 118 25.17 12.57 -20.97
CA LEU A 118 25.49 12.38 -22.39
C LEU A 118 25.92 10.93 -22.70
N CYS A 119 26.81 10.37 -21.88
CA CYS A 119 27.24 8.97 -22.00
C CYS A 119 26.05 8.01 -21.85
N GLY A 120 25.21 8.23 -20.84
CA GLY A 120 23.99 7.45 -20.61
C GLY A 120 23.00 7.48 -21.77
N CYS A 121 22.78 8.65 -22.37
CA CYS A 121 21.94 8.81 -23.55
C CYS A 121 22.49 8.06 -24.75
N ILE A 122 23.82 8.09 -24.98
CA ILE A 122 24.47 7.36 -26.07
C ILE A 122 24.29 5.84 -25.88
N VAL A 123 24.58 5.33 -24.68
CA VAL A 123 24.41 3.89 -24.37
C VAL A 123 22.96 3.45 -24.57
N THR A 124 22.01 4.23 -24.05
CA THR A 124 20.58 3.95 -24.23
C THR A 124 20.18 3.97 -25.70
N GLY A 125 20.68 4.94 -26.47
CA GLY A 125 20.44 5.06 -27.91
C GLY A 125 20.96 3.86 -28.70
N VAL A 126 22.18 3.39 -28.41
CA VAL A 126 22.76 2.21 -29.06
C VAL A 126 21.95 0.96 -28.74
N ILE A 127 21.55 0.77 -27.48
CA ILE A 127 20.73 -0.39 -27.07
C ILE A 127 19.35 -0.35 -27.75
N CYS A 128 18.70 0.82 -27.82
CA CYS A 128 17.44 0.96 -28.55
C CYS A 128 17.60 0.66 -30.04
N LEU A 129 18.68 1.11 -30.67
CA LEU A 129 18.97 0.80 -32.08
C LEU A 129 19.14 -0.71 -32.29
N LEU A 130 19.84 -1.41 -31.40
CA LEU A 130 19.96 -2.87 -31.46
C LEU A 130 18.58 -3.56 -31.36
N PHE A 131 17.72 -3.14 -30.44
CA PHE A 131 16.37 -3.70 -30.30
C PHE A 131 15.44 -3.37 -31.47
N MET A 132 15.65 -2.24 -32.14
CA MET A 132 14.94 -1.90 -33.37
C MET A 132 15.41 -2.78 -34.53
N LEU A 133 16.71 -3.05 -34.63
CA LEU A 133 17.27 -3.98 -35.62
C LEU A 133 16.76 -5.41 -35.40
N GLU A 134 16.51 -5.79 -34.14
CA GLU A 134 15.95 -7.10 -33.78
C GLU A 134 14.41 -7.19 -33.93
N HIS A 135 13.74 -6.17 -34.47
CA HIS A 135 12.27 -6.12 -34.59
C HIS A 135 11.54 -6.49 -33.29
N SER A 136 12.11 -6.10 -32.15
CA SER A 136 11.57 -6.46 -30.84
C SER A 136 10.30 -5.65 -30.50
N PRO A 137 9.41 -6.19 -29.65
CA PRO A 137 8.20 -5.48 -29.25
C PRO A 137 8.51 -4.11 -28.60
N PRO A 138 7.63 -3.10 -28.76
CA PRO A 138 7.86 -1.76 -28.21
C PRO A 138 8.01 -1.75 -26.67
N LEU A 139 7.43 -2.74 -25.97
CA LEU A 139 7.57 -2.89 -24.52
C LEU A 139 9.02 -3.15 -24.09
N TYR A 140 9.83 -3.84 -24.90
CA TYR A 140 11.22 -4.17 -24.57
C TYR A 140 12.06 -2.88 -24.51
N HIS A 141 11.83 -2.00 -25.47
CA HIS A 141 12.43 -0.67 -25.51
C HIS A 141 12.04 0.15 -24.28
N ALA A 142 10.76 0.14 -23.88
CA ALA A 142 10.29 0.86 -22.71
C ALA A 142 10.98 0.42 -21.42
N TYR A 143 11.10 -0.89 -21.17
CA TYR A 143 11.77 -1.42 -19.98
C TYR A 143 13.26 -1.06 -19.94
N MET A 144 13.93 -1.13 -21.10
CA MET A 144 15.36 -0.85 -21.21
C MET A 144 15.69 0.63 -21.07
N ILE A 145 14.90 1.50 -21.71
CA ILE A 145 15.04 2.96 -21.58
C ILE A 145 14.83 3.36 -20.12
N MET A 146 13.78 2.88 -19.47
CA MET A 146 13.49 3.20 -18.07
C MET A 146 14.63 2.74 -17.15
N THR A 147 15.08 1.49 -17.31
CA THR A 147 16.16 0.94 -16.49
C THR A 147 17.45 1.75 -16.69
N SER A 148 17.86 1.98 -17.94
CA SER A 148 19.04 2.77 -18.25
C SER A 148 18.97 4.19 -17.67
N PHE A 149 17.83 4.86 -17.82
CA PHE A 149 17.59 6.20 -17.27
C PHE A 149 17.82 6.24 -15.74
N LEU A 150 17.25 5.29 -15.01
CA LEU A 150 17.40 5.21 -13.55
C LEU A 150 18.86 5.00 -13.14
N TRP A 151 19.57 4.09 -13.80
CA TRP A 151 20.98 3.83 -13.49
C TRP A 151 21.89 5.02 -13.82
N VAL A 152 21.64 5.72 -14.92
CA VAL A 152 22.35 6.96 -15.26
C VAL A 152 22.12 8.03 -14.18
N GLN A 153 20.90 8.14 -13.65
CA GLN A 153 20.58 9.08 -12.57
C GLN A 153 21.20 8.70 -11.22
N ILE A 154 21.40 7.41 -10.94
CA ILE A 154 22.13 6.96 -9.73
C ILE A 154 23.62 7.27 -9.87
N ILE A 155 24.19 7.01 -11.05
CA ILE A 155 25.61 7.23 -11.32
C ILE A 155 25.95 8.72 -11.35
N SER A 156 25.04 9.58 -11.81
CA SER A 156 25.26 11.03 -11.78
C SER A 156 25.45 11.55 -10.35
N GLU A 157 24.84 10.91 -9.35
CA GLU A 157 24.95 11.21 -7.92
C GLU A 157 26.13 10.50 -7.21
N HIS A 158 27.11 9.97 -7.95
CA HIS A 158 28.25 9.21 -7.40
C HIS A 158 29.02 9.90 -6.27
N GLN A 159 29.13 11.25 -6.30
CA GLN A 159 29.83 12.00 -5.24
C GLN A 159 29.08 11.93 -3.92
N PHE A 160 27.76 12.06 -3.95
CA PHE A 160 26.91 11.88 -2.78
C PHE A 160 27.00 10.46 -2.24
N ILE A 161 27.00 9.45 -3.12
CA ILE A 161 27.16 8.04 -2.72
C ILE A 161 28.52 7.83 -2.04
N LYS A 162 29.60 8.37 -2.61
CA LYS A 162 30.95 8.28 -2.04
C LYS A 162 31.03 8.96 -0.66
N ALA A 163 30.42 10.14 -0.53
CA ALA A 163 30.37 10.87 0.72
C ALA A 163 29.50 10.15 1.78
N LEU A 164 28.37 9.58 1.37
CA LEU A 164 27.51 8.76 2.21
C LEU A 164 28.26 7.52 2.72
N TRP A 165 28.98 6.82 1.83
CA TRP A 165 29.79 5.66 2.19
C TRP A 165 30.86 6.03 3.22
N LYS A 166 31.60 7.11 2.96
CA LYS A 166 32.61 7.62 3.89
C LYS A 166 31.99 7.97 5.25
N HIS A 167 30.87 8.69 5.27
CA HIS A 167 30.18 9.08 6.50
C HIS A 167 29.58 7.91 7.28
N LEU A 168 29.11 6.88 6.59
CA LEU A 168 28.61 5.65 7.22
C LEU A 168 29.75 4.87 7.88
N PHE A 169 30.92 4.77 7.22
CA PHE A 169 32.06 4.00 7.70
C PHE A 169 32.92 4.75 8.73
N GLU A 170 33.01 6.08 8.65
CA GLU A 170 33.74 6.92 9.62
C GLU A 170 33.01 7.08 10.96
N ARG A 171 31.68 6.89 11.00
CA ARG A 171 30.91 6.99 12.25
C ARG A 171 30.86 5.65 12.99
N ARG A 172 31.07 5.72 14.32
CA ARG A 172 30.92 4.67 15.34
C ARG A 172 29.96 3.52 14.96
N ASN A 173 30.48 2.27 15.00
CA ASN A 173 29.80 1.00 14.70
C ASN A 173 28.33 0.91 15.16
N ASN A 174 27.98 1.52 16.31
CA ASN A 174 26.61 1.54 16.83
C ASN A 174 25.57 2.12 15.85
N ARG A 175 25.92 3.03 14.94
CA ARG A 175 24.96 3.56 13.95
C ARG A 175 24.74 2.62 12.78
N ILE A 176 25.81 1.98 12.30
CA ILE A 176 25.75 0.95 11.25
C ILE A 176 24.90 -0.23 11.76
N ILE A 177 25.16 -0.69 12.98
CA ILE A 177 24.37 -1.77 13.61
C ILE A 177 22.89 -1.39 13.69
N LYS A 178 22.57 -0.15 14.09
CA LYS A 178 21.18 0.33 14.11
C LYS A 178 20.56 0.35 12.72
N LEU A 179 21.28 0.84 11.71
CA LEU A 179 20.80 0.88 10.31
C LEU A 179 20.53 -0.54 9.79
N LEU A 180 21.49 -1.44 9.97
CA LEU A 180 21.38 -2.84 9.53
C LEU A 180 20.25 -3.57 10.26
N ALA A 181 20.07 -3.32 11.57
CA ALA A 181 18.94 -3.84 12.32
C ALA A 181 17.60 -3.31 11.79
N THR A 182 17.50 -2.01 11.49
CA THR A 182 16.26 -1.43 10.95
C THR A 182 15.94 -1.92 9.54
N THR A 183 16.95 -2.12 8.68
CA THR A 183 16.74 -2.68 7.34
C THR A 183 16.33 -4.15 7.44
N ALA A 184 16.95 -4.93 8.33
CA ALA A 184 16.57 -6.32 8.56
C ALA A 184 15.12 -6.44 9.05
N VAL A 185 14.70 -5.59 10.00
CA VAL A 185 13.30 -5.55 10.47
C VAL A 185 12.35 -5.12 9.35
N ALA A 186 12.72 -4.13 8.53
CA ALA A 186 11.88 -3.70 7.42
C ALA A 186 11.68 -4.81 6.38
N VAL A 187 12.77 -5.49 5.98
CA VAL A 187 12.71 -6.63 5.05
C VAL A 187 11.89 -7.78 5.66
N PHE A 188 12.08 -8.09 6.95
CA PHE A 188 11.29 -9.12 7.63
C PHE A 188 9.79 -8.79 7.63
N ILE A 189 9.42 -7.54 7.87
CA ILE A 189 8.01 -7.11 7.81
C ILE A 189 7.48 -7.17 6.38
N SER A 190 8.23 -6.70 5.38
CA SER A 190 7.84 -6.82 3.97
C SER A 190 7.64 -8.28 3.54
N GLU A 191 8.52 -9.17 3.96
CA GLU A 191 8.44 -10.61 3.67
C GLU A 191 7.24 -11.27 4.37
N PHE A 192 7.01 -10.91 5.64
CA PHE A 192 5.81 -11.30 6.37
C PHE A 192 4.53 -10.84 5.65
N LEU A 193 4.52 -9.61 5.11
CA LEU A 193 3.41 -9.10 4.33
C LEU A 193 3.21 -9.87 3.03
N VAL A 194 4.27 -10.28 2.32
CA VAL A 194 4.14 -11.15 1.14
C VAL A 194 3.48 -12.47 1.51
N ASN A 195 3.96 -13.14 2.56
CA ASN A 195 3.40 -14.41 3.02
C ASN A 195 1.93 -14.26 3.46
N SER A 196 1.52 -13.09 3.96
CA SER A 196 0.14 -12.83 4.36
C SER A 196 -0.88 -12.85 3.22
N PHE A 197 -0.45 -12.72 1.95
CA PHE A 197 -1.33 -12.92 0.78
C PHE A 197 -1.70 -14.39 0.60
N THR A 198 -0.88 -15.32 1.09
CA THR A 198 -1.14 -16.77 1.03
C THR A 198 -1.98 -17.25 2.21
N ASP A 199 -1.62 -16.84 3.43
CA ASP A 199 -2.38 -17.17 4.65
C ASP A 199 -2.67 -15.92 5.49
N ARG A 200 -3.96 -15.55 5.53
CA ARG A 200 -4.45 -14.38 6.28
C ARG A 200 -4.30 -14.54 7.78
N LYS A 201 -4.24 -15.79 8.30
CA LYS A 201 -4.12 -16.08 9.74
C LYS A 201 -2.84 -15.52 10.34
N LEU A 202 -1.83 -15.27 9.51
CA LEU A 202 -0.59 -14.62 9.93
C LEU A 202 -0.85 -13.24 10.56
N TYR A 203 -1.80 -12.46 10.03
CA TYR A 203 -2.14 -11.16 10.62
C TYR A 203 -2.65 -11.28 12.05
N THR A 204 -3.40 -12.34 12.39
CA THR A 204 -3.87 -12.57 13.76
C THR A 204 -2.70 -12.64 14.74
N GLY A 205 -1.68 -13.45 14.42
CA GLY A 205 -0.46 -13.55 15.23
C GLY A 205 0.28 -12.22 15.34
N CYS A 206 0.37 -11.47 14.23
CA CYS A 206 0.99 -10.16 14.19
C CYS A 206 0.28 -9.16 15.12
N PHE A 207 -1.05 -9.05 15.06
CA PHE A 207 -1.80 -8.10 15.89
C PHE A 207 -1.85 -8.51 17.37
N LEU A 208 -1.88 -9.80 17.69
CA LEU A 208 -1.76 -10.28 19.07
C LEU A 208 -0.39 -9.90 19.66
N PHE A 209 0.69 -10.19 18.94
CA PHE A 209 2.05 -9.86 19.37
C PHE A 209 2.30 -8.34 19.42
N ALA A 210 1.88 -7.60 18.41
CA ALA A 210 1.99 -6.14 18.35
C ALA A 210 1.19 -5.48 19.48
N GLY A 211 -0.02 -5.96 19.78
CA GLY A 211 -0.84 -5.46 20.86
C GLY A 211 -0.17 -5.62 22.24
N VAL A 212 0.35 -6.82 22.53
CA VAL A 212 1.05 -7.10 23.80
C VAL A 212 2.35 -6.31 23.91
N SER A 213 3.17 -6.32 22.86
CA SER A 213 4.47 -5.63 22.87
C SER A 213 4.32 -4.11 22.97
N ALA A 214 3.39 -3.50 22.23
CA ALA A 214 3.09 -2.08 22.31
C ALA A 214 2.53 -1.70 23.68
N SER A 215 1.61 -2.51 24.23
CA SER A 215 1.03 -2.27 25.55
C SER A 215 2.09 -2.34 26.66
N PHE A 216 2.95 -3.37 26.66
CA PHE A 216 4.03 -3.51 27.62
C PHE A 216 5.02 -2.33 27.56
N TYR A 217 5.38 -1.90 26.35
CA TYR A 217 6.25 -0.74 26.14
C TYR A 217 5.63 0.55 26.70
N LEU A 218 4.35 0.80 26.42
CA LEU A 218 3.64 1.97 26.92
C LEU A 218 3.46 1.93 28.44
N PHE A 219 3.18 0.76 29.00
CA PHE A 219 3.00 0.56 30.44
C PHE A 219 4.27 0.89 31.23
N LYS A 220 5.45 0.57 30.68
CA LYS A 220 6.74 0.96 31.28
C LYS A 220 6.99 2.47 31.21
N SER A 221 6.40 3.16 30.22
CA SER A 221 6.74 4.53 29.87
C SER A 221 5.76 5.58 30.41
N ILE A 222 4.51 5.18 30.74
CA ILE A 222 3.40 6.07 31.09
C ILE A 222 2.81 5.66 32.45
N PRO A 223 2.38 6.62 33.29
CA PRO A 223 1.67 6.30 34.53
C PRO A 223 0.35 5.55 34.27
N TRP A 224 0.05 4.58 35.14
CA TRP A 224 -1.11 3.67 35.09
C TRP A 224 -2.46 4.34 34.80
N ARG A 225 -2.64 5.58 35.30
CA ARG A 225 -3.90 6.35 35.22
C ARG A 225 -4.35 6.67 33.79
N SER A 226 -3.49 6.53 32.78
CA SER A 226 -3.80 6.99 31.42
C SER A 226 -4.71 6.05 30.61
N GLY A 227 -4.82 4.77 30.93
CA GLY A 227 -5.67 3.79 30.19
C GLY A 227 -5.25 3.46 28.74
N ILE A 228 -4.35 4.23 28.12
CA ILE A 228 -3.89 4.06 26.74
C ILE A 228 -3.29 2.66 26.46
N PRO A 229 -2.44 2.07 27.33
CA PRO A 229 -1.86 0.75 27.05
C PRO A 229 -2.92 -0.35 26.90
N ILE A 230 -3.97 -0.29 27.72
CA ILE A 230 -5.09 -1.25 27.69
C ILE A 230 -5.89 -1.06 26.39
N TYR A 231 -6.18 0.18 26.04
CA TYR A 231 -6.90 0.52 24.80
C TYR A 231 -6.20 0.00 23.54
N VAL A 232 -4.86 0.17 23.45
CA VAL A 232 -4.06 -0.33 22.34
C VAL A 232 -4.14 -1.86 22.23
N CYS A 233 -4.01 -2.56 23.35
CA CYS A 233 -4.08 -4.02 23.38
C CYS A 233 -5.46 -4.53 22.92
N ILE A 234 -6.53 -3.98 23.49
CA ILE A 234 -7.92 -4.39 23.19
C ILE A 234 -8.24 -4.12 21.71
N SER A 235 -7.81 -2.98 21.18
CA SER A 235 -8.08 -2.61 19.79
C SER A 235 -7.37 -3.55 18.82
N CYS A 236 -6.08 -3.87 19.06
CA CYS A 236 -5.35 -4.84 18.25
C CYS A 236 -5.97 -6.24 18.31
N TRP A 237 -6.38 -6.69 19.50
CA TRP A 237 -7.02 -8.00 19.66
C TRP A 237 -8.39 -8.06 18.99
N PHE A 238 -9.18 -6.99 19.07
CA PHE A 238 -10.45 -6.91 18.39
C PHE A 238 -10.29 -7.00 16.86
N LEU A 239 -9.29 -6.31 16.29
CA LEU A 239 -8.99 -6.42 14.86
C LEU A 239 -8.51 -7.82 14.44
N SER A 240 -7.77 -8.51 15.32
CA SER A 240 -7.25 -9.86 15.05
C SER A 240 -8.33 -10.93 14.86
N ILE A 241 -9.57 -10.70 15.34
CA ILE A 241 -10.69 -11.62 15.12
C ILE A 241 -11.07 -11.64 13.64
N PHE A 242 -11.05 -10.48 12.98
CA PHE A 242 -11.47 -10.34 11.58
C PHE A 242 -10.49 -10.98 10.59
N THR A 243 -9.23 -11.18 10.98
CA THR A 243 -8.23 -11.84 10.12
C THR A 243 -8.40 -13.36 10.07
N LEU A 244 -9.20 -13.93 10.98
CA LEU A 244 -9.60 -15.35 10.95
C LEU A 244 -10.89 -15.59 10.18
N MET A 245 -11.65 -14.53 9.87
CA MET A 245 -12.94 -14.66 9.18
C MET A 245 -12.72 -15.07 7.72
N PRO A 246 -13.62 -15.88 7.14
CA PRO A 246 -13.48 -16.41 5.77
C PRO A 246 -13.46 -15.28 4.73
N ALA A 247 -12.86 -15.52 3.56
CA ALA A 247 -12.84 -14.51 2.50
C ALA A 247 -14.22 -14.23 1.89
N GLU A 248 -15.08 -15.24 1.88
CA GLU A 248 -16.48 -15.16 1.47
C GLU A 248 -17.30 -14.74 2.70
N ILE A 249 -17.89 -13.55 2.62
CA ILE A 249 -18.63 -12.98 3.74
C ILE A 249 -20.04 -13.57 3.74
N PRO A 250 -20.45 -14.26 4.81
CA PRO A 250 -21.82 -14.73 4.92
C PRO A 250 -22.77 -13.54 5.07
N ASP A 251 -23.90 -13.62 4.37
CA ASP A 251 -24.97 -12.64 4.47
C ASP A 251 -25.52 -12.58 5.88
N ASN A 252 -25.36 -11.43 6.53
CA ASN A 252 -25.93 -11.19 7.85
C ASN A 252 -26.32 -9.72 8.04
N ASN A 253 -27.56 -9.43 7.65
CA ASN A 253 -28.13 -8.08 7.69
C ASN A 253 -28.20 -7.52 9.12
N LEU A 254 -28.47 -8.36 10.12
CA LEU A 254 -28.52 -7.94 11.52
C LEU A 254 -27.15 -7.42 11.98
N LEU A 255 -26.08 -8.08 11.55
CA LEU A 255 -24.70 -7.67 11.81
C LEU A 255 -24.42 -6.30 11.19
N VAL A 256 -24.85 -6.06 9.94
CA VAL A 256 -24.69 -4.75 9.29
C VAL A 256 -25.46 -3.65 10.04
N VAL A 257 -26.71 -3.88 10.43
CA VAL A 257 -27.50 -2.89 11.18
C VAL A 257 -26.87 -2.61 12.56
N SER A 258 -26.47 -3.66 13.28
CA SER A 258 -25.81 -3.53 14.58
C SER A 258 -24.49 -2.76 14.49
N SER A 259 -23.75 -2.91 13.39
CA SER A 259 -22.51 -2.17 13.16
C SER A 259 -22.74 -0.66 13.03
N GLY A 260 -23.89 -0.23 12.48
CA GLY A 260 -24.29 1.18 12.44
C GLY A 260 -24.41 1.78 13.84
N ALA A 261 -25.00 1.03 14.78
CA ALA A 261 -25.05 1.43 16.19
C ALA A 261 -23.65 1.49 16.81
N VAL A 262 -22.79 0.50 16.54
CA VAL A 262 -21.39 0.48 17.03
C VAL A 262 -20.60 1.69 16.52
N ILE A 263 -20.73 2.05 15.24
CA ILE A 263 -20.09 3.22 14.64
C ILE A 263 -20.51 4.51 15.34
N ILE A 264 -21.82 4.67 15.63
CA ILE A 264 -22.35 5.83 16.36
C ILE A 264 -21.80 5.87 17.79
N ILE A 265 -21.78 4.73 18.50
CA ILE A 265 -21.23 4.63 19.87
C ILE A 265 -19.76 5.04 19.89
N ILE A 266 -18.94 4.57 18.94
CA ILE A 266 -17.54 4.96 18.82
C ILE A 266 -17.41 6.47 18.58
N GLY A 267 -18.25 7.04 17.70
CA GLY A 267 -18.30 8.48 17.46
C GLY A 267 -18.63 9.29 18.72
N ILE A 268 -19.64 8.85 19.48
CA ILE A 268 -20.04 9.48 20.75
C ILE A 268 -18.92 9.39 21.79
N ALA A 269 -18.29 8.22 21.93
CA ALA A 269 -17.18 8.01 22.84
C ALA A 269 -15.99 8.92 22.50
N ALA A 270 -15.66 9.06 21.21
CA ALA A 270 -14.59 9.93 20.75
C ALA A 270 -14.91 11.41 21.01
N ARG A 271 -16.16 11.85 20.80
CA ARG A 271 -16.60 13.22 21.13
C ARG A 271 -16.59 13.46 22.65
N TRP A 272 -17.01 12.49 23.44
CA TRP A 272 -16.97 12.58 24.90
C TRP A 272 -15.52 12.72 25.41
N LEU A 273 -14.59 11.94 24.86
CA LEU A 273 -13.15 12.06 25.11
C LEU A 273 -12.64 13.45 24.73
N ALA A 274 -13.01 13.97 23.55
CA ALA A 274 -12.60 15.31 23.13
C ALA A 274 -13.03 16.40 24.12
N LEU A 275 -14.17 16.22 24.80
CA LEU A 275 -14.71 17.18 25.77
C LEU A 275 -14.12 17.02 27.18
N HIS A 276 -13.82 15.80 27.62
CA HIS A 276 -13.44 15.50 29.02
C HIS A 276 -11.96 15.17 29.23
N ALA A 277 -11.16 15.00 28.17
CA ALA A 277 -9.77 14.58 28.29
C ALA A 277 -8.78 15.67 28.76
N GLY A 278 -9.27 16.82 29.25
CA GLY A 278 -8.47 17.98 29.67
C GLY A 278 -7.45 17.72 30.78
N GLY A 279 -7.51 16.57 31.47
CA GLY A 279 -6.59 16.22 32.55
C GLY A 279 -5.25 15.59 32.14
N SER A 280 -5.07 15.15 30.88
CA SER A 280 -3.88 14.37 30.48
C SER A 280 -3.13 14.98 29.30
N ARG A 281 -1.81 15.16 29.45
CA ARG A 281 -0.95 15.83 28.46
C ARG A 281 -0.97 15.14 27.09
N PHE A 282 -1.15 13.82 27.06
CA PHE A 282 -1.19 13.04 25.82
C PHE A 282 -2.42 13.37 24.98
N TRP A 283 -3.60 13.43 25.59
CA TRP A 283 -4.85 13.74 24.89
C TRP A 283 -4.94 15.21 24.46
N LEU A 284 -4.27 16.11 25.18
CA LEU A 284 -4.24 17.54 24.90
C LEU A 284 -3.52 17.88 23.57
N SER A 285 -2.56 17.06 23.13
CA SER A 285 -1.92 17.25 21.81
C SER A 285 -2.83 16.86 20.63
N ILE A 286 -3.87 16.06 20.88
CA ILE A 286 -4.79 15.53 19.88
C ILE A 286 -6.09 16.35 19.82
N CYS A 287 -6.50 16.93 20.95
CA CYS A 287 -7.71 17.74 21.08
C CYS A 287 -7.33 19.23 21.13
N ASN A 288 -7.86 20.05 20.21
CA ASN A 288 -7.79 21.51 20.37
C ASN A 288 -8.97 21.96 21.23
N PHE A 289 -8.67 22.57 22.38
CA PHE A 289 -9.68 23.11 23.30
C PHE A 289 -10.09 24.54 22.97
N GLU A 290 -10.09 24.93 21.68
CA GLU A 290 -10.56 26.28 21.32
C GLU A 290 -12.09 26.28 21.19
N LEU A 291 -12.70 27.19 21.98
CA LEU A 291 -14.09 27.62 22.06
C LEU A 291 -15.16 26.75 21.37
N LYS A 292 -16.04 26.19 22.20
CA LYS A 292 -17.25 25.42 21.85
C LYS A 292 -18.10 26.15 20.80
N ASN A 293 -17.84 25.89 19.53
CA ASN A 293 -18.72 26.37 18.45
C ASN A 293 -19.91 25.40 18.31
N PRO A 294 -21.16 25.87 18.50
CA PRO A 294 -22.35 25.01 18.43
C PRO A 294 -22.52 24.37 17.04
N LYS A 295 -21.97 25.02 16.00
CA LYS A 295 -21.98 24.53 14.61
C LYS A 295 -21.30 23.16 14.46
N TYR A 296 -20.18 22.91 15.14
CA TYR A 296 -19.47 21.62 15.02
C TYR A 296 -20.20 20.48 15.74
N SER A 297 -20.88 20.80 16.85
CA SER A 297 -21.73 19.82 17.54
C SER A 297 -22.96 19.46 16.70
N ALA A 298 -23.60 20.44 16.05
CA ALA A 298 -24.71 20.17 15.13
C ALA A 298 -24.30 19.28 13.95
N LEU A 299 -23.12 19.53 13.37
CA LEU A 299 -22.56 18.70 12.29
C LEU A 299 -22.37 17.25 12.73
N PHE A 300 -21.83 17.01 13.93
CA PHE A 300 -21.64 15.67 14.47
C PHE A 300 -22.97 14.91 14.61
N TYR A 301 -24.00 15.55 15.20
CA TYR A 301 -25.32 14.92 15.33
C TYR A 301 -25.96 14.64 13.97
N PHE A 302 -25.78 15.52 12.99
CA PHE A 302 -26.24 15.30 11.63
C PHE A 302 -25.52 14.11 10.95
N GLN A 303 -24.20 13.98 11.12
CA GLN A 303 -23.45 12.81 10.64
C GLN A 303 -23.92 11.50 11.30
N ALA A 304 -24.13 11.52 12.62
CA ALA A 304 -24.66 10.36 13.34
C ALA A 304 -26.07 9.97 12.88
N LEU A 305 -26.93 10.97 12.59
CA LEU A 305 -28.25 10.76 12.02
C LEU A 305 -28.17 10.08 10.64
N LEU A 306 -27.25 10.52 9.76
CA LEU A 306 -27.07 9.90 8.45
C LEU A 306 -26.60 8.43 8.55
N VAL A 307 -25.76 8.10 9.54
CA VAL A 307 -25.36 6.70 9.82
C VAL A 307 -26.55 5.88 10.31
N ALA A 308 -27.39 6.45 11.18
CA ALA A 308 -28.60 5.76 11.64
C ALA A 308 -29.57 5.53 10.46
N LEU A 309 -29.80 6.55 9.62
CA LEU A 309 -30.64 6.44 8.43
C LEU A 309 -30.10 5.44 7.42
N SER A 310 -28.79 5.37 7.18
CA SER A 310 -28.22 4.35 6.28
C SER A 310 -28.42 2.95 6.82
N SER A 311 -28.24 2.73 8.14
CA SER A 311 -28.49 1.42 8.76
C SER A 311 -29.96 0.99 8.65
N LEU A 312 -30.89 1.94 8.82
CA LEU A 312 -32.32 1.71 8.63
C LEU A 312 -32.64 1.39 7.16
N MET A 313 -32.02 2.09 6.20
CA MET A 313 -32.23 1.82 4.78
C MET A 313 -31.68 0.46 4.35
N VAL A 314 -30.58 -0.01 4.95
CA VAL A 314 -30.10 -1.40 4.75
C VAL A 314 -31.18 -2.38 5.20
N TYR A 315 -31.72 -2.22 6.41
CA TYR A 315 -32.79 -3.07 6.92
C TYR A 315 -34.01 -3.07 5.97
N LEU A 316 -34.55 -1.89 5.65
CA LEU A 316 -35.72 -1.74 4.79
C LEU A 316 -35.51 -2.32 3.39
N SER A 317 -34.35 -2.09 2.77
CA SER A 317 -34.05 -2.61 1.43
C SER A 317 -33.94 -4.13 1.44
N THR A 318 -33.39 -4.70 2.52
CA THR A 318 -33.26 -6.16 2.65
C THR A 318 -34.59 -6.85 2.92
N THR A 319 -35.48 -6.24 3.72
CA THR A 319 -36.83 -6.79 3.96
C THR A 319 -37.68 -6.78 2.69
N HIS A 320 -37.67 -5.68 1.92
CA HIS A 320 -38.37 -5.61 0.63
C HIS A 320 -37.86 -6.67 -0.35
N ARG A 321 -36.54 -6.89 -0.39
CA ARG A 321 -35.94 -7.94 -1.23
C ARG A 321 -36.33 -9.34 -0.76
N ALA A 322 -36.41 -9.59 0.55
CA ALA A 322 -36.87 -10.87 1.09
C ALA A 322 -38.35 -11.13 0.74
N GLU A 323 -39.17 -10.09 0.70
CA GLU A 323 -40.58 -10.12 0.28
C GLU A 323 -40.75 -10.15 -1.25
N LYS A 324 -39.65 -10.24 -2.03
CA LYS A 324 -39.62 -10.20 -3.51
C LYS A 324 -40.29 -8.97 -4.12
N GLN A 325 -40.37 -7.87 -3.36
CA GLN A 325 -40.86 -6.59 -3.86
C GLN A 325 -39.76 -5.84 -4.59
N GLU A 326 -40.14 -5.08 -5.63
CA GLU A 326 -39.22 -4.18 -6.30
C GLU A 326 -38.81 -3.04 -5.35
N LEU A 327 -37.53 -2.68 -5.37
CA LEU A 327 -37.04 -1.56 -4.59
C LEU A 327 -37.64 -0.26 -5.15
N LEU A 328 -38.42 0.45 -4.33
CA LEU A 328 -38.99 1.74 -4.72
C LEU A 328 -37.88 2.71 -5.14
N VAL A 329 -38.10 3.45 -6.23
CA VAL A 329 -37.18 4.49 -6.74
C VAL A 329 -36.84 5.52 -5.64
N PHE A 330 -37.76 5.77 -4.72
CA PHE A 330 -37.53 6.62 -3.56
C PHE A 330 -36.40 6.11 -2.66
N HIS A 331 -36.30 4.80 -2.38
CA HIS A 331 -35.21 4.24 -1.58
C HIS A 331 -33.86 4.42 -2.29
N GLN A 332 -33.80 4.25 -3.61
CA GLN A 332 -32.59 4.48 -4.38
C GLN A 332 -32.13 5.93 -4.28
N LEU A 333 -33.04 6.90 -4.47
CA LEU A 333 -32.73 8.32 -4.38
C LEU A 333 -32.24 8.70 -2.98
N VAL A 334 -32.86 8.15 -1.94
CA VAL A 334 -32.43 8.35 -0.54
C VAL A 334 -31.05 7.76 -0.30
N ASN A 335 -30.77 6.54 -0.79
CA ASN A 335 -29.45 5.89 -0.66
C ASN A 335 -28.34 6.69 -1.36
N TRP A 336 -28.57 7.13 -2.60
CA TRP A 336 -27.64 8.01 -3.33
C TRP A 336 -27.40 9.34 -2.60
N SER A 337 -28.47 9.95 -2.08
CA SER A 337 -28.38 11.21 -1.34
C SER A 337 -27.60 11.05 -0.04
N ILE A 338 -27.92 10.05 0.77
CA ILE A 338 -27.23 9.77 2.04
C ILE A 338 -25.74 9.47 1.78
N ALA A 339 -25.43 8.60 0.80
CA ALA A 339 -24.06 8.27 0.42
C ALA A 339 -23.28 9.51 -0.02
N GLY A 340 -23.83 10.30 -0.95
CA GLY A 340 -23.18 11.51 -1.49
C GLY A 340 -22.96 12.59 -0.44
N PHE A 341 -24.01 12.99 0.29
CA PHE A 341 -23.92 14.09 1.26
C PHE A 341 -23.01 13.74 2.43
N SER A 342 -23.04 12.51 2.94
CA SER A 342 -22.23 12.11 4.10
C SER A 342 -20.72 12.25 3.86
N MET A 343 -20.24 11.98 2.65
CA MET A 343 -18.82 12.10 2.28
C MET A 343 -18.31 13.54 2.23
N VAL A 344 -19.19 14.53 1.99
CA VAL A 344 -18.79 15.94 1.88
C VAL A 344 -18.69 16.62 3.25
N LEU A 345 -19.52 16.19 4.22
CA LEU A 345 -19.58 16.77 5.57
C LEU A 345 -18.24 16.87 6.33
N PRO A 346 -17.30 15.92 6.24
CA PRO A 346 -16.03 16.00 6.95
C PRO A 346 -15.19 17.22 6.61
N LEU A 347 -15.37 17.82 5.42
CA LEU A 347 -14.66 19.04 5.00
C LEU A 347 -14.97 20.23 5.91
N PHE A 348 -16.19 20.31 6.44
CA PHE A 348 -16.69 21.39 7.30
C PHE A 348 -16.47 21.14 8.81
N SER A 349 -15.89 20.00 9.17
CA SER A 349 -15.63 19.64 10.56
C SER A 349 -14.52 20.48 11.19
N GLU A 350 -14.43 20.44 12.52
CA GLU A 350 -13.40 21.14 13.29
C GLU A 350 -11.98 20.74 12.86
N ASN A 351 -11.01 21.64 13.02
CA ASN A 351 -9.63 21.42 12.59
C ASN A 351 -8.79 20.61 13.58
N SER A 352 -9.35 20.20 14.73
CA SER A 352 -8.67 19.30 15.67
C SER A 352 -8.51 17.90 15.07
N ILE A 353 -7.40 17.22 15.39
CA ILE A 353 -7.07 15.91 14.82
C ILE A 353 -8.19 14.90 15.11
N LEU A 354 -8.60 14.78 16.37
CA LEU A 354 -9.63 13.83 16.78
C LEU A 354 -10.97 14.14 16.11
N SER A 355 -11.43 15.40 16.18
CA SER A 355 -12.73 15.77 15.61
C SER A 355 -12.77 15.60 14.09
N ARG A 356 -11.69 15.94 13.38
CA ARG A 356 -11.60 15.79 11.93
C ARG A 356 -11.61 14.31 11.54
N LEU A 357 -10.80 13.48 12.20
CA LEU A 357 -10.75 12.04 11.91
C LEU A 357 -12.06 11.33 12.26
N THR A 358 -12.70 11.67 13.38
CA THR A 358 -14.01 11.13 13.73
C THR A 358 -15.08 11.54 12.73
N SER A 359 -15.00 12.78 12.21
CA SER A 359 -15.93 13.25 11.19
C SER A 359 -15.72 12.54 9.86
N ILE A 360 -14.47 12.25 9.47
CA ILE A 360 -14.16 11.44 8.28
C ILE A 360 -14.71 10.01 8.46
N PHE A 361 -14.48 9.39 9.62
CA PHE A 361 -15.04 8.08 9.96
C PHE A 361 -16.56 8.05 9.86
N LEU A 362 -17.27 9.02 10.45
CA LEU A 362 -18.72 9.09 10.36
C LEU A 362 -19.23 9.50 8.97
N GLY A 363 -18.45 10.23 8.18
CA GLY A 363 -18.82 10.65 6.83
C GLY A 363 -18.74 9.54 5.79
N PHE A 364 -17.77 8.62 5.93
CA PHE A 364 -17.64 7.46 5.03
C PHE A 364 -18.39 6.21 5.51
N ALA A 365 -18.89 6.20 6.75
CA ALA A 365 -19.70 5.09 7.27
C ALA A 365 -21.00 4.85 6.48
N PRO A 366 -21.82 5.86 6.11
CA PRO A 366 -23.07 5.63 5.38
C PRO A 366 -22.91 4.91 4.03
N PRO A 367 -22.03 5.36 3.10
CA PRO A 367 -21.82 4.61 1.86
C PRO A 367 -21.25 3.22 2.11
N PHE A 368 -20.38 3.05 3.10
CA PHE A 368 -19.82 1.73 3.43
C PHE A 368 -20.89 0.76 3.94
N LEU A 369 -21.76 1.20 4.86
CA LEU A 369 -22.88 0.41 5.38
C LEU A 369 -23.84 0.01 4.27
N LEU A 370 -24.20 0.96 3.40
CA LEU A 370 -25.09 0.71 2.25
C LEU A 370 -24.49 -0.30 1.26
N LEU A 371 -23.16 -0.43 1.17
CA LEU A 371 -22.48 -1.39 0.30
C LEU A 371 -22.02 -2.67 1.03
N SER A 372 -22.30 -2.81 2.33
CA SER A 372 -21.89 -3.97 3.15
C SER A 372 -23.00 -5.00 3.31
N ILE A 373 -22.63 -6.27 3.44
CA ILE A 373 -23.60 -7.39 3.51
C ILE A 373 -23.44 -8.21 4.82
N GLY A 374 -22.26 -8.20 5.41
CA GLY A 374 -21.99 -8.94 6.65
C GLY A 374 -21.03 -8.21 7.59
N TYR A 375 -20.07 -8.97 8.13
CA TYR A 375 -19.19 -8.50 9.21
C TYR A 375 -18.19 -7.40 8.79
N GLU A 376 -18.02 -7.13 7.49
CA GLU A 376 -17.16 -6.06 6.95
C GLU A 376 -17.45 -4.70 7.61
N ALA A 377 -18.73 -4.45 7.90
CA ALA A 377 -19.20 -3.24 8.55
C ALA A 377 -18.68 -3.10 10.00
N VAL A 378 -18.52 -4.22 10.71
CA VAL A 378 -17.89 -4.25 12.03
C VAL A 378 -16.37 -4.15 11.91
N PHE A 379 -15.77 -4.75 10.87
CA PHE A 379 -14.34 -4.58 10.56
C PHE A 379 -13.98 -3.10 10.37
N TYR A 380 -14.83 -2.31 9.71
CA TYR A 380 -14.64 -0.87 9.56
C TYR A 380 -14.53 -0.14 10.91
N ALA A 381 -15.39 -0.49 11.88
CA ALA A 381 -15.33 0.02 13.23
C ALA A 381 -14.06 -0.45 13.98
N ALA A 382 -13.68 -1.72 13.84
CA ALA A 382 -12.47 -2.27 14.43
C ALA A 382 -11.19 -1.58 13.90
N LEU A 383 -11.14 -1.34 12.58
CA LEU A 383 -10.05 -0.64 11.93
C LEU A 383 -9.91 0.78 12.48
N ALA A 384 -11.01 1.52 12.63
CA ALA A 384 -10.99 2.86 13.18
C ALA A 384 -10.42 2.92 14.61
N LEU A 385 -10.76 1.94 15.47
CA LEU A 385 -10.20 1.83 16.82
C LEU A 385 -8.69 1.58 16.80
N VAL A 386 -8.20 0.68 15.93
CA VAL A 386 -6.75 0.43 15.78
C VAL A 386 -6.02 1.64 15.21
N LEU A 387 -6.61 2.38 14.27
CA LEU A 387 -6.02 3.61 13.75
C LEU A 387 -5.89 4.67 14.85
N MET A 388 -6.89 4.80 15.72
CA MET A 388 -6.80 5.66 16.90
C MET A 388 -5.76 5.18 17.90
N ALA A 389 -5.65 3.87 18.14
CA ALA A 389 -4.61 3.28 18.98
C ALA A 389 -3.20 3.57 18.43
N TRP A 390 -3.02 3.50 17.11
CA TRP A 390 -1.75 3.83 16.45
C TRP A 390 -1.39 5.31 16.58
N ILE A 391 -2.35 6.23 16.38
CA ILE A 391 -2.14 7.67 16.60
C ILE A 391 -1.72 7.95 18.05
N LEU A 392 -2.40 7.33 19.02
CA LEU A 392 -2.07 7.48 20.45
C LEU A 392 -0.68 6.94 20.77
N PHE A 393 -0.31 5.77 20.24
CA PHE A 393 1.01 5.19 20.41
C PHE A 393 2.11 6.12 19.90
N GLU A 394 1.99 6.63 18.69
CA GLU A 394 2.98 7.56 18.11
C GLU A 394 3.05 8.90 18.85
N ASN A 395 1.91 9.44 19.27
CA ASN A 395 1.85 10.66 20.07
C ASN A 395 2.58 10.52 21.41
N THR A 396 2.39 9.39 22.09
CA THR A 396 3.04 9.15 23.39
C THR A 396 4.56 9.05 23.22
N LEU A 397 5.03 8.33 22.20
CA LEU A 397 6.45 8.24 21.85
C LEU A 397 7.07 9.60 21.56
N PHE A 398 6.37 10.45 20.80
CA PHE A 398 6.83 11.81 20.51
C PHE A 398 6.96 12.65 21.78
N ASN A 399 5.96 12.64 22.65
CA ASN A 399 5.98 13.38 23.91
C ASN A 399 7.07 12.88 24.88
N LEU A 400 7.33 11.58 24.93
CA LEU A 400 8.42 10.99 25.71
C LEU A 400 9.80 11.44 25.18
N ASN A 401 9.97 11.44 23.85
CA ASN A 401 11.21 11.91 23.24
C ASN A 401 11.46 13.40 23.50
N ILE A 402 10.43 14.25 23.49
CA ILE A 402 10.56 15.67 23.87
C ILE A 402 11.03 15.81 25.32
N LYS A 403 10.41 15.08 26.25
CA LYS A 403 10.79 15.11 27.68
C LYS A 403 12.23 14.68 27.91
N ASN A 404 12.73 13.72 27.13
CA ASN A 404 14.12 13.28 27.23
C ASN A 404 15.09 14.27 26.55
N SER A 405 14.65 14.93 25.47
CA SER A 405 15.45 15.87 24.67
C SER A 405 15.54 17.27 25.27
N SER A 406 14.69 17.64 26.23
CA SER A 406 14.78 18.93 26.96
C SER A 406 16.05 19.09 27.80
N SER A 407 16.92 18.06 27.86
CA SER A 407 18.28 18.15 28.42
C SER A 407 19.36 18.57 27.40
N ASN A 408 19.07 18.60 26.10
CA ASN A 408 20.06 18.78 25.00
C ASN A 408 19.69 19.91 24.00
N SER A 409 18.89 20.89 24.43
CA SER A 409 18.18 21.87 23.57
C SER A 409 19.05 22.80 22.70
N ILE A 410 20.38 22.84 22.89
CA ILE A 410 21.25 23.83 22.23
C ILE A 410 21.57 23.47 20.75
N LYS A 411 21.46 22.19 20.34
CA LYS A 411 21.82 21.78 18.95
C LYS A 411 20.70 21.83 17.92
N ASN A 412 19.44 21.99 18.33
CA ASN A 412 18.29 21.90 17.41
C ASN A 412 17.86 23.26 16.83
N VAL A 413 18.23 24.37 17.47
CA VAL A 413 17.86 25.73 17.03
C VAL A 413 18.62 26.15 15.78
N THR A 414 19.88 25.73 15.62
CA THR A 414 20.70 26.05 14.45
C THR A 414 20.24 25.33 13.18
N ASN A 415 19.61 24.16 13.29
CA ASN A 415 19.11 23.41 12.14
C ASN A 415 17.75 23.92 11.61
N HIS A 416 16.98 24.62 12.45
CA HIS A 416 15.67 25.16 12.08
C HIS A 416 15.77 26.40 11.18
N LEU A 417 16.90 27.11 11.23
CA LEU A 417 17.13 28.35 10.46
C LEU A 417 17.71 28.12 9.05
N ILE A 418 18.27 26.94 8.77
CA ILE A 418 19.01 26.68 7.52
C ILE A 418 18.10 26.05 6.44
N LEU A 419 16.97 25.43 6.79
CA LEU A 419 16.18 24.60 5.86
C LEU A 419 14.80 25.16 5.46
N GLY A 420 14.33 26.28 6.02
CA GLY A 420 13.10 26.94 5.57
C GLY A 420 11.80 26.11 5.64
N TYR A 421 11.83 24.93 6.27
CA TYR A 421 10.67 24.05 6.46
C TYR A 421 10.27 24.00 7.94
N ASP A 422 8.97 24.12 8.21
CA ASP A 422 8.36 23.94 9.54
C ASP A 422 8.46 22.50 10.10
N ASN A 423 9.10 21.57 9.39
CA ASN A 423 9.14 20.14 9.70
C ASN A 423 10.55 19.69 10.15
N ARG A 424 10.62 18.71 11.06
CA ARG A 424 11.89 18.09 11.48
C ARG A 424 12.42 17.16 10.38
N SER A 425 13.75 16.99 10.32
CA SER A 425 14.36 16.01 9.41
C SER A 425 14.00 14.58 9.80
N LEU A 426 13.91 13.71 8.78
CA LEU A 426 13.53 12.31 8.94
C LEU A 426 14.65 11.53 9.64
N GLN A 427 14.30 10.83 10.72
CA GLN A 427 15.22 10.00 11.49
C GLN A 427 14.97 8.52 11.21
N LEU A 428 15.98 7.68 11.46
CA LEU A 428 15.87 6.24 11.28
C LEU A 428 14.75 5.61 12.14
N SER A 429 14.46 6.19 13.30
CA SER A 429 13.34 5.76 14.15
C SER A 429 11.97 5.98 13.53
N ASP A 430 11.85 6.91 12.56
CA ASP A 430 10.58 7.27 11.94
C ASP A 430 10.16 6.25 10.86
N VAL A 431 11.06 5.33 10.46
CA VAL A 431 10.77 4.21 9.54
C VAL A 431 9.65 3.29 10.04
N ARG A 432 9.39 3.28 11.35
CA ARG A 432 8.25 2.54 11.93
C ARG A 432 6.89 3.03 11.42
N ILE A 433 6.77 4.31 11.08
CA ILE A 433 5.50 4.93 10.61
C ILE A 433 5.09 4.36 9.25
N PRO A 434 5.94 4.39 8.20
CA PRO A 434 5.60 3.77 6.91
C PRO A 434 5.47 2.25 6.99
N LEU A 435 6.20 1.55 7.87
CA LEU A 435 6.01 0.11 8.07
C LEU A 435 4.65 -0.23 8.70
N ALA A 436 4.25 0.48 9.75
CA ALA A 436 2.93 0.33 10.36
C ALA A 436 1.81 0.70 9.38
N PHE A 437 2.01 1.74 8.56
CA PHE A 437 1.11 2.08 7.46
C PHE A 437 0.94 0.90 6.49
N MET A 438 2.02 0.27 6.04
CA MET A 438 1.96 -0.86 5.12
C MET A 438 1.17 -2.04 5.71
N VAL A 439 1.37 -2.37 6.98
CA VAL A 439 0.61 -3.43 7.66
C VAL A 439 -0.89 -3.09 7.74
N LEU A 440 -1.22 -1.87 8.16
CA LEU A 440 -2.61 -1.41 8.29
C LEU A 440 -3.31 -1.21 6.94
N PHE A 441 -2.56 -0.85 5.91
CA PHE A 441 -3.08 -0.73 4.56
C PHE A 441 -3.39 -2.11 3.96
N ASN A 442 -2.49 -3.08 4.09
CA ASN A 442 -2.74 -4.44 3.58
C ASN A 442 -3.89 -5.13 4.33
N ILE A 443 -4.02 -4.97 5.65
CA ILE A 443 -5.19 -5.53 6.35
C ILE A 443 -6.49 -4.87 5.93
N ALA A 444 -6.50 -3.56 5.62
CA ALA A 444 -7.69 -2.88 5.09
C ALA A 444 -8.12 -3.47 3.73
N PHE A 445 -7.17 -3.90 2.91
CA PHE A 445 -7.44 -4.63 1.66
C PHE A 445 -8.08 -5.99 1.93
N PHE A 446 -7.54 -6.79 2.85
CA PHE A 446 -8.07 -8.13 3.13
C PHE A 446 -9.39 -8.14 3.90
N GLY A 447 -9.60 -7.17 4.80
CA GLY A 447 -10.79 -7.11 5.66
C GLY A 447 -12.08 -6.66 4.96
N THR A 448 -11.99 -6.17 3.71
CA THR A 448 -13.13 -5.72 2.90
C THR A 448 -13.60 -6.71 1.84
N GLY A 449 -13.05 -7.94 1.84
CA GLY A 449 -13.26 -8.93 0.78
C GLY A 449 -12.16 -8.82 -0.29
N ASN A 450 -11.65 -9.97 -0.76
CA ASN A 450 -10.51 -10.02 -1.69
C ASN A 450 -10.82 -9.36 -3.05
N PHE A 451 -9.81 -8.89 -3.77
CA PHE A 451 -9.99 -8.49 -5.18
C PHE A 451 -10.44 -9.67 -6.05
N ALA A 452 -9.99 -10.90 -5.74
CA ALA A 452 -10.47 -12.12 -6.37
C ALA A 452 -11.98 -12.38 -6.12
N SER A 453 -12.53 -11.86 -5.01
CA SER A 453 -13.95 -11.91 -4.72
C SER A 453 -14.74 -10.76 -5.35
N ILE A 454 -14.14 -9.90 -6.19
CA ILE A 454 -14.92 -8.94 -6.99
C ILE A 454 -15.80 -9.66 -8.02
N ALA A 455 -15.34 -10.79 -8.54
CA ALA A 455 -16.14 -11.65 -9.39
C ALA A 455 -17.25 -12.39 -8.62
N SER A 456 -17.09 -12.57 -7.30
CA SER A 456 -18.05 -13.25 -6.42
C SER A 456 -18.83 -12.29 -5.51
N PHE A 457 -18.61 -10.97 -5.61
CA PHE A 457 -19.32 -10.00 -4.76
C PHE A 457 -20.78 -10.08 -5.11
N GLU A 458 -21.59 -10.40 -4.11
CA GLU A 458 -23.00 -10.51 -4.34
C GLU A 458 -23.58 -9.17 -4.79
N ILE A 459 -24.29 -9.25 -5.91
CA ILE A 459 -25.06 -8.17 -6.53
C ILE A 459 -26.06 -7.56 -5.51
N SER A 460 -26.35 -8.28 -4.42
CA SER A 460 -27.23 -7.92 -3.29
C SER A 460 -26.98 -6.53 -2.71
N SER A 461 -25.71 -6.15 -2.49
CA SER A 461 -25.35 -4.83 -1.96
C SER A 461 -25.59 -3.70 -2.97
N VAL A 462 -25.31 -3.96 -4.24
CA VAL A 462 -25.42 -2.97 -5.32
C VAL A 462 -26.88 -2.72 -5.71
N TYR A 463 -27.76 -3.72 -5.53
CA TYR A 463 -29.21 -3.59 -5.72
C TYR A 463 -29.84 -2.44 -4.92
N ARG A 464 -29.21 -2.00 -3.82
CA ARG A 464 -29.67 -0.87 -3.00
C ARG A 464 -29.50 0.48 -3.71
N PHE A 465 -28.62 0.57 -4.72
CA PHE A 465 -28.35 1.77 -5.50
C PHE A 465 -28.91 1.70 -6.92
N ILE A 466 -28.87 0.52 -7.55
CA ILE A 466 -29.33 0.31 -8.93
C ILE A 466 -30.09 -1.01 -9.05
N THR A 467 -31.25 -0.97 -9.70
CA THR A 467 -32.04 -2.19 -10.02
C THR A 467 -31.72 -2.74 -11.40
N VAL A 468 -31.26 -1.89 -12.32
CA VAL A 468 -30.89 -2.27 -13.68
C VAL A 468 -29.42 -2.68 -13.72
N PHE A 469 -29.15 -3.85 -14.30
CA PHE A 469 -27.78 -4.36 -14.44
C PHE A 469 -26.94 -3.42 -15.30
N SER A 470 -25.93 -2.80 -14.70
CA SER A 470 -24.94 -1.97 -15.38
C SER A 470 -23.53 -2.37 -14.90
N PRO A 471 -22.80 -3.20 -15.67
CA PRO A 471 -21.58 -3.84 -15.18
C PRO A 471 -20.50 -2.84 -14.78
N PHE A 472 -20.36 -1.74 -15.52
CA PHE A 472 -19.36 -0.71 -15.22
C PHE A 472 -19.67 0.08 -13.95
N LEU A 473 -20.93 0.48 -13.74
CA LEU A 473 -21.32 1.24 -12.54
C LEU A 473 -21.33 0.35 -11.30
N MET A 474 -21.78 -0.90 -11.45
CA MET A 474 -21.70 -1.92 -10.40
C MET A 474 -20.25 -2.16 -9.96
N ALA A 475 -19.34 -2.38 -10.92
CA ALA A 475 -17.92 -2.52 -10.64
C ALA A 475 -17.34 -1.26 -9.99
N ALA A 476 -17.72 -0.06 -10.44
CA ALA A 476 -17.26 1.20 -9.85
C ALA A 476 -17.71 1.37 -8.39
N LEU A 477 -18.95 0.99 -8.04
CA LEU A 477 -19.45 1.02 -6.65
C LEU A 477 -18.71 0.02 -5.76
N LEU A 478 -18.40 -1.18 -6.27
CA LEU A 478 -17.63 -2.17 -5.54
C LEU A 478 -16.17 -1.74 -5.33
N ILE A 479 -15.52 -1.19 -6.36
CA ILE A 479 -14.16 -0.62 -6.23
C ILE A 479 -14.19 0.55 -5.24
N PHE A 480 -15.21 1.41 -5.29
CA PHE A 480 -15.38 2.50 -4.35
C PHE A 480 -15.51 2.01 -2.90
N LYS A 481 -16.26 0.94 -2.64
CA LYS A 481 -16.35 0.29 -1.32
C LYS A 481 -14.97 -0.10 -0.79
N LEU A 482 -14.13 -0.71 -1.63
CA LEU A 482 -12.77 -1.14 -1.25
C LEU A 482 -11.87 0.05 -0.87
N PHE A 483 -12.06 1.22 -1.49
CA PHE A 483 -11.28 2.41 -1.18
C PHE A 483 -11.62 3.06 0.16
N ILE A 484 -12.80 2.83 0.72
CA ILE A 484 -13.24 3.51 1.94
C ILE A 484 -12.29 3.23 3.14
N PRO A 485 -11.91 1.99 3.46
CA PRO A 485 -10.96 1.75 4.54
C PRO A 485 -9.56 2.30 4.27
N PHE A 486 -9.09 2.30 3.03
CA PHE A 486 -7.82 2.94 2.68
C PHE A 486 -7.81 4.44 2.94
N ILE A 487 -8.93 5.12 2.66
CA ILE A 487 -9.09 6.55 2.98
C ILE A 487 -8.87 6.79 4.48
N LEU A 488 -9.41 5.94 5.36
CA LEU A 488 -9.18 6.04 6.80
C LEU A 488 -7.70 5.84 7.18
N VAL A 489 -7.05 4.79 6.67
CA VAL A 489 -5.64 4.48 6.97
C VAL A 489 -4.73 5.64 6.54
N ILE A 490 -4.95 6.19 5.35
CA ILE A 490 -4.16 7.32 4.83
C ILE A 490 -4.45 8.61 5.61
N CYS A 491 -5.69 8.84 6.03
CA CYS A 491 -6.02 9.99 6.89
C CYS A 491 -5.32 9.90 8.25
N ALA A 492 -5.28 8.71 8.86
CA ALA A 492 -4.52 8.48 10.10
C ALA A 492 -3.01 8.67 9.89
N PHE A 493 -2.45 8.17 8.79
CA PHE A 493 -1.05 8.40 8.43
C PHE A 493 -0.71 9.89 8.21
N SER A 494 -1.59 10.63 7.53
CA SER A 494 -1.47 12.09 7.36
C SER A 494 -1.54 12.83 8.70
N ALA A 495 -2.40 12.38 9.62
CA ALA A 495 -2.49 12.93 10.97
C ALA A 495 -1.21 12.65 11.79
N ILE A 496 -0.67 11.43 11.75
CA ILE A 496 0.56 11.04 12.47
C ILE A 496 1.77 11.83 11.96
N THR A 497 1.92 11.97 10.65
CA THR A 497 3.03 12.73 10.06
C THR A 497 2.99 14.20 10.47
N LYS A 498 1.79 14.82 10.50
CA LYS A 498 1.60 16.18 11.03
C LYS A 498 1.88 16.27 12.53
N LEU A 499 1.38 15.31 13.32
CA LEU A 499 1.56 15.28 14.77
C LEU A 499 3.04 15.17 15.17
N ASN A 500 3.77 14.28 14.50
CA ASN A 500 5.19 14.05 14.73
C ASN A 500 6.10 15.04 13.98
N GLN A 501 5.54 16.01 13.23
CA GLN A 501 6.25 17.01 12.42
C GLN A 501 7.22 16.41 11.38
N VAL A 502 6.94 15.21 10.88
CA VAL A 502 7.78 14.49 9.91
C VAL A 502 7.37 14.87 8.48
N PRO A 503 8.31 15.02 7.53
CA PRO A 503 7.98 15.28 6.14
C PRO A 503 7.11 14.16 5.55
N ARG A 504 5.84 14.49 5.27
CA ARG A 504 4.84 13.53 4.77
C ARG A 504 5.27 12.84 3.47
N MET A 505 5.83 13.60 2.53
CA MET A 505 6.34 13.08 1.26
C MET A 505 7.52 12.12 1.46
N GLY A 506 8.40 12.39 2.43
CA GLY A 506 9.51 11.49 2.77
C GLY A 506 9.02 10.13 3.27
N CYS A 507 8.06 10.12 4.19
CA CYS A 507 7.44 8.86 4.63
C CYS A 507 6.70 8.14 3.50
N TYR A 508 6.09 8.89 2.59
CA TYR A 508 5.41 8.34 1.43
C TYR A 508 6.37 7.62 0.47
N PHE A 509 7.53 8.21 0.16
CA PHE A 509 8.56 7.53 -0.63
C PHE A 509 9.09 6.25 0.04
N LEU A 510 9.15 6.21 1.38
CA LEU A 510 9.47 4.99 2.12
C LEU A 510 8.38 3.91 1.99
N VAL A 511 7.10 4.30 1.95
CA VAL A 511 5.99 3.37 1.66
C VAL A 511 6.16 2.75 0.27
N ILE A 512 6.45 3.57 -0.75
CA ILE A 512 6.71 3.06 -2.12
C ILE A 512 7.87 2.07 -2.10
N LEU A 513 8.99 2.45 -1.47
CA LEU A 513 10.18 1.61 -1.36
C LEU A 513 9.85 0.23 -0.78
N PHE A 514 9.12 0.16 0.34
CA PHE A 514 8.75 -1.12 0.95
C PHE A 514 7.72 -1.90 0.14
N SER A 515 6.85 -1.22 -0.61
CA SER A 515 5.93 -1.86 -1.55
C SER A 515 6.67 -2.47 -2.73
N ASP A 516 7.71 -1.82 -3.25
CA ASP A 516 8.53 -2.34 -4.36
C ASP A 516 9.30 -3.60 -3.96
N VAL A 517 9.76 -3.69 -2.70
CA VAL A 517 10.34 -4.94 -2.16
C VAL A 517 9.33 -6.09 -2.25
N MET A 518 8.06 -5.84 -1.90
CA MET A 518 7.00 -6.84 -2.02
C MET A 518 6.72 -7.18 -3.50
N THR A 519 6.65 -6.17 -4.38
CA THR A 519 6.41 -6.34 -5.81
C THR A 519 7.45 -7.23 -6.48
N ILE A 520 8.74 -7.04 -6.18
CA ILE A 520 9.82 -7.87 -6.71
C ILE A 520 9.68 -9.32 -6.24
N HIS A 521 9.34 -9.56 -4.97
CA HIS A 521 9.13 -10.92 -4.50
C HIS A 521 7.96 -11.57 -5.26
N PHE A 522 6.80 -10.91 -5.38
CA PHE A 522 5.70 -11.44 -6.16
C PHE A 522 6.02 -11.65 -7.64
N PHE A 523 6.86 -10.79 -8.24
CA PHE A 523 7.32 -10.96 -9.61
C PHE A 523 8.05 -12.29 -9.82
N PHE A 524 8.90 -12.69 -8.87
CA PHE A 524 9.57 -14.00 -8.92
C PHE A 524 8.66 -15.18 -8.56
N LEU A 525 7.54 -14.93 -7.86
CA LEU A 525 6.54 -15.96 -7.53
C LEU A 525 5.50 -16.18 -8.65
N VAL A 526 5.50 -15.39 -9.72
CA VAL A 526 4.58 -15.60 -10.85
C VAL A 526 4.83 -16.96 -11.48
N ARG A 527 3.77 -17.77 -11.55
CA ARG A 527 3.82 -19.13 -12.11
C ARG A 527 3.25 -19.14 -13.52
N ASN A 528 3.96 -19.81 -14.43
CA ASN A 528 3.50 -20.05 -15.81
C ASN A 528 3.00 -21.49 -16.00
N THR A 529 3.03 -22.31 -14.95
CA THR A 529 2.68 -23.74 -14.97
C THR A 529 1.86 -24.08 -13.73
N GLY A 530 0.91 -25.01 -13.87
CA GLY A 530 0.02 -25.44 -12.80
C GLY A 530 -1.45 -25.30 -13.18
N SER A 531 -2.33 -25.30 -12.17
CA SER A 531 -3.76 -25.06 -12.41
C SER A 531 -4.01 -23.61 -12.88
N TRP A 532 -5.04 -23.41 -13.71
CA TRP A 532 -5.45 -22.07 -14.17
C TRP A 532 -5.69 -21.10 -12.99
N MET A 533 -6.22 -21.63 -11.88
CA MET A 533 -6.44 -20.87 -10.66
C MET A 533 -5.13 -20.43 -10.00
N GLU A 534 -4.12 -21.30 -9.90
CA GLU A 534 -2.81 -20.93 -9.36
C GLU A 534 -2.10 -19.87 -10.21
N ILE A 535 -2.13 -20.04 -11.53
CA ILE A 535 -1.57 -19.07 -12.47
C ILE A 535 -2.28 -17.73 -12.29
N GLY A 536 -3.61 -17.73 -12.30
CA GLY A 536 -4.44 -16.53 -12.11
C GLY A 536 -4.19 -15.83 -10.77
N ASN A 537 -4.06 -16.58 -9.68
CA ASN A 537 -3.76 -16.03 -8.36
C ASN A 537 -2.36 -15.41 -8.30
N SER A 538 -1.35 -16.07 -8.86
CA SER A 538 0.03 -15.54 -8.87
C SER A 538 0.15 -14.23 -9.63
N ILE A 539 -0.52 -14.11 -10.79
CA ILE A 539 -0.56 -12.88 -11.60
C ILE A 539 -1.36 -11.80 -10.88
N SER A 540 -2.48 -12.18 -10.26
CA SER A 540 -3.32 -11.24 -9.51
C SER A 540 -2.58 -10.65 -8.32
N HIS A 541 -1.84 -11.45 -7.53
CA HIS A 541 -1.06 -10.94 -6.41
C HIS A 541 -0.01 -9.91 -6.85
N PHE A 542 0.73 -10.21 -7.92
CA PHE A 542 1.68 -9.26 -8.51
C PHE A 542 0.99 -7.97 -8.99
N GLY A 543 -0.13 -8.10 -9.70
CA GLY A 543 -0.92 -6.98 -10.19
C GLY A 543 -1.50 -6.11 -9.07
N ILE A 544 -2.00 -6.72 -7.99
CA ILE A 544 -2.57 -6.02 -6.84
C ILE A 544 -1.51 -5.17 -6.14
N VAL A 545 -0.35 -5.73 -5.81
CA VAL A 545 0.72 -4.98 -5.11
C VAL A 545 1.31 -3.89 -6.01
N SER A 546 1.43 -4.13 -7.32
CA SER A 546 1.86 -3.11 -8.28
C SER A 546 0.84 -1.96 -8.40
N ALA A 547 -0.46 -2.28 -8.49
CA ALA A 547 -1.53 -1.29 -8.57
C ALA A 547 -1.70 -0.51 -7.26
N GLN A 548 -1.43 -1.15 -6.12
CA GLN A 548 -1.49 -0.53 -4.80
C GLN A 548 -0.57 0.70 -4.70
N VAL A 549 0.63 0.68 -5.30
CA VAL A 549 1.52 1.87 -5.33
C VAL A 549 0.83 3.07 -5.98
N VAL A 550 0.17 2.85 -7.12
CA VAL A 550 -0.56 3.89 -7.87
C VAL A 550 -1.81 4.34 -7.12
N PHE A 551 -2.57 3.43 -6.55
CA PHE A 551 -3.76 3.77 -5.76
C PHE A 551 -3.42 4.57 -4.52
N VAL A 552 -2.32 4.24 -3.84
CA VAL A 552 -1.86 4.98 -2.66
C VAL A 552 -1.50 6.43 -3.04
N LEU A 553 -0.89 6.69 -4.21
CA LEU A 553 -0.68 8.07 -4.72
C LEU A 553 -2.02 8.83 -4.87
N LEU A 554 -2.97 8.22 -5.58
CA LEU A 554 -4.26 8.84 -5.90
C LEU A 554 -5.07 9.11 -4.63
N LEU A 555 -5.15 8.14 -3.74
CA LEU A 555 -5.85 8.26 -2.45
C LEU A 555 -5.14 9.26 -1.53
N PHE A 556 -3.82 9.39 -1.61
CA PHE A 556 -3.09 10.42 -0.87
C PHE A 556 -3.45 11.84 -1.35
N ALA A 557 -3.57 12.05 -2.66
CA ALA A 557 -4.05 13.32 -3.21
C ALA A 557 -5.49 13.63 -2.74
N LEU A 558 -6.38 12.63 -2.78
CA LEU A 558 -7.77 12.75 -2.33
C LEU A 558 -7.84 13.09 -0.83
N THR A 559 -7.17 12.31 0.02
CA THR A 559 -7.17 12.48 1.48
C THR A 559 -6.50 13.77 1.94
N ASN A 560 -5.61 14.34 1.14
CA ASN A 560 -5.03 15.64 1.43
C ASN A 560 -6.11 16.73 1.48
N THR A 561 -7.19 16.63 0.68
CA THR A 561 -8.31 17.60 0.75
C THR A 561 -8.98 17.61 2.13
N TYR A 562 -9.18 16.44 2.72
CA TYR A 562 -9.78 16.29 4.06
C TYR A 562 -8.82 16.67 5.19
N THR A 563 -7.53 16.39 5.02
CA THR A 563 -6.53 16.50 6.10
C THR A 563 -5.72 17.80 6.05
N LYS A 564 -5.78 18.60 4.98
CA LYS A 564 -5.00 19.86 4.82
C LYS A 564 -5.15 20.81 6.00
N ASN A 565 -6.38 21.01 6.48
CA ASN A 565 -6.70 22.01 7.50
C ASN A 565 -6.49 21.53 8.95
N ILE A 566 -6.07 20.26 9.15
CA ILE A 566 -5.78 19.75 10.49
C ILE A 566 -4.66 20.57 11.14
N GLN A 567 -4.96 21.13 12.32
CA GLN A 567 -4.03 21.90 13.15
C GLN A 567 -3.56 21.06 14.34
N CYS A 568 -2.25 20.97 14.53
CA CYS A 568 -1.64 20.31 15.69
C CYS A 568 -1.12 21.37 16.67
N ASN A 569 -1.61 21.35 17.91
CA ASN A 569 -1.02 22.16 18.97
C ASN A 569 0.28 21.51 19.42
N SER A 570 1.41 22.03 18.92
CA SER A 570 2.73 21.63 19.42
C SER A 570 2.84 21.95 20.91
N ALA A 571 3.09 20.94 21.74
CA ALA A 571 3.40 21.10 23.17
C ALA A 571 4.58 22.06 23.45
N ALA A 572 5.37 22.42 22.42
CA ALA A 572 6.41 23.44 22.50
C ALA A 572 5.87 24.87 22.65
N LYS A 573 4.64 25.18 22.18
CA LYS A 573 4.05 26.51 22.34
C LYS A 573 3.59 26.77 23.78
N THR A 574 3.20 25.74 24.52
CA THR A 574 2.72 25.86 25.91
C THR A 574 3.85 25.96 26.92
N THR A 575 5.02 25.37 26.68
CA THR A 575 6.21 25.55 27.54
C THR A 575 6.78 26.96 27.47
N ARG A 576 6.57 27.68 26.36
CA ARG A 576 6.95 29.11 26.22
C ARG A 576 6.01 30.09 26.94
N LYS A 577 4.81 29.67 27.32
CA LYS A 577 3.84 30.50 28.09
C LYS A 577 3.85 30.19 29.60
N ALA A 578 4.61 29.19 30.02
CA ALA A 578 4.67 28.73 31.41
C ALA A 578 6.02 29.04 32.10
N ASN A 579 6.88 29.84 31.46
CA ASN A 579 8.08 30.41 32.06
C ASN A 579 7.95 31.92 32.16
#